data_AF-A0A6N4XST3-F1
#
_entry.id   AF-A0A6N4XST3-F1
#
_cell.length_a   1.000
_cell.length_b   1.000
_cell.length_c   1.000
_cell.angle_alpha   90.00
_cell.angle_beta   90.00
_cell.angle_gamma   90.00
#
_symmetry.space_group_name_H-M   'P 1'
#
loop_
_entity.id
_entity.type
_entity.pdbx_description
1 polymer ?
#
loop_
_entity_poly.entity_id
_entity_poly.type
_entity_poly.pdbx_seq_one_letter_code
_entity_poly.pdbx_strand_id
1 'polypeptide(L)'
;MKNYTTKEVAELFSVSERTIQRHIATLIDSLKNPTNKGLSIPFDVVNFLALRHGYDKLTTDGDSLSEQENDYPYVEYFTEQEYEEFKKRITEYPFLKEQINISQEYLESLKSQIEYFRMSYHRQLDIHEKLIESVKERNFIEAKEKGLDH
;
A
#
# COMPACT_ATOMS: atom_id res chain seq x y z
N MET A 1 28.45 -20.30 19.89
CA MET A 1 27.81 -21.57 20.30
C MET A 1 28.65 -22.72 19.78
N LYS A 2 28.95 -23.74 20.59
CA LYS A 2 29.59 -24.97 20.10
C LYS A 2 28.53 -25.83 19.43
N ASN A 3 28.77 -26.26 18.20
CA ASN A 3 27.87 -27.13 17.47
C ASN A 3 28.31 -28.58 17.69
N TYR A 4 27.36 -29.46 17.98
CA TYR A 4 27.59 -30.90 18.06
C TYR A 4 27.06 -31.58 16.80
N THR A 5 27.80 -32.56 16.30
CA THR A 5 27.37 -33.42 15.19
C THR A 5 26.54 -34.61 15.71
N THR A 6 25.75 -35.24 14.84
CA THR A 6 24.96 -36.44 15.18
C THR A 6 25.81 -37.58 15.73
N LYS A 7 27.08 -37.67 15.29
CA LYS A 7 28.06 -38.66 15.77
C LYS A 7 28.55 -38.37 17.18
N GLU A 8 28.90 -37.13 17.48
CA GLU A 8 29.34 -36.73 18.83
C GLU A 8 28.21 -36.87 19.85
N VAL A 9 26.96 -36.61 19.44
CA VAL A 9 25.78 -36.81 20.28
C VAL A 9 25.50 -38.30 20.50
N ALA A 10 25.73 -39.15 19.48
CA ALA A 10 25.62 -40.60 19.58
C ALA A 10 26.61 -41.17 20.61
N GLU A 11 27.86 -40.71 20.53
CA GLU A 11 28.91 -41.09 21.48
C GLU A 11 28.59 -40.61 22.90
N LEU A 12 28.13 -39.38 23.06
CA LEU A 12 27.78 -38.81 24.36
C LEU A 12 26.68 -39.59 25.08
N PHE A 13 25.64 -39.99 24.34
CA PHE A 13 24.51 -40.75 24.90
C PHE A 13 24.69 -42.27 24.82
N SER A 14 25.83 -42.75 24.32
CA SER A 14 26.11 -44.19 24.12
C SER A 14 25.02 -44.90 23.30
N VAL A 15 24.51 -44.24 22.25
CA VAL A 15 23.48 -44.76 21.35
C VAL A 15 23.96 -44.73 19.89
N SER A 16 23.28 -45.48 19.02
CA SER A 16 23.58 -45.42 17.59
C SER A 16 23.20 -44.07 16.97
N GLU A 17 23.96 -43.63 15.97
CA GLU A 17 23.64 -42.41 15.20
C GLU A 17 22.23 -42.46 14.60
N ARG A 18 21.77 -43.64 14.15
CA ARG A 18 20.41 -43.86 13.64
C ARG A 18 19.34 -43.59 14.69
N THR A 19 19.61 -43.89 15.95
CA THR A 19 18.67 -43.64 17.05
C THR A 19 18.40 -42.16 17.17
N ILE A 20 19.45 -41.33 17.16
CA ILE A 20 19.33 -39.87 17.24
C ILE A 20 18.63 -39.30 16.03
N GLN A 21 19.02 -39.72 14.82
CA GLN A 21 18.38 -39.29 13.58
C GLN A 21 16.88 -39.60 13.57
N ARG A 22 16.48 -40.79 14.06
CA ARG A 22 15.07 -41.18 14.17
C ARG A 22 14.30 -40.30 15.16
N HIS A 23 14.88 -39.98 16.32
CA HIS A 23 14.23 -39.09 17.28
C HIS A 23 14.02 -37.67 16.72
N ILE A 24 15.02 -37.13 16.02
CA ILE A 24 14.92 -35.84 15.33
C ILE A 24 13.82 -35.88 14.26
N ALA A 25 13.78 -36.93 13.43
CA ALA A 25 12.76 -37.09 12.40
C ALA A 25 11.34 -37.15 13.00
N THR A 26 11.15 -37.89 14.09
CA THR A 26 9.86 -38.02 14.78
C THR A 26 9.37 -36.66 15.30
N LEU A 27 10.27 -35.84 15.85
CA LEU A 27 9.94 -34.48 16.28
C LEU A 27 9.55 -33.60 15.09
N ILE A 28 10.30 -33.64 13.99
CA ILE A 28 10.00 -32.88 12.77
C ILE A 28 8.62 -33.27 12.22
N ASP A 29 8.30 -34.56 12.17
CA ASP A 29 7.03 -35.04 11.65
C ASP A 29 5.85 -34.62 12.54
N SER A 30 6.03 -34.65 13.88
CA SER A 30 5.03 -34.14 14.83
C SER A 30 4.76 -32.64 14.67
N LEU A 31 5.75 -31.88 14.18
CA LEU A 31 5.63 -30.44 13.95
C LEU A 31 5.00 -30.09 12.59
N LYS A 32 5.19 -30.93 11.56
CA LYS A 32 4.71 -30.66 10.19
C LYS A 32 3.22 -30.88 9.99
N ASN A 33 2.61 -31.78 10.77
CA ASN A 33 1.19 -32.12 10.66
C ASN A 33 0.41 -31.67 11.91
N PRO A 34 0.15 -30.36 12.07
CA PRO A 34 -0.64 -29.89 13.20
C PRO A 34 -2.06 -30.43 13.08
N THR A 35 -2.52 -31.15 14.09
CA THR A 35 -3.94 -31.46 14.24
C THR A 35 -4.73 -30.15 14.31
N ASN A 36 -6.00 -30.11 13.85
CA ASN A 36 -6.87 -28.92 13.71
C ASN A 36 -7.05 -28.02 14.96
N LYS A 37 -6.37 -28.29 16.09
CA LYS A 37 -6.39 -27.50 17.32
C LYS A 37 -5.03 -26.88 17.69
N GLY A 38 -4.11 -26.78 16.72
CA GLY A 38 -2.79 -26.18 16.90
C GLY A 38 -1.65 -27.19 17.03
N LEU A 39 -0.43 -26.67 17.17
CA LEU A 39 0.80 -27.45 17.24
C LEU A 39 1.00 -27.99 18.67
N SER A 40 1.01 -29.32 18.83
CA SER A 40 1.31 -29.95 20.13
C SER A 40 2.83 -30.11 20.26
N ILE A 41 3.43 -29.38 21.21
CA ILE A 41 4.87 -29.38 21.45
C ILE A 41 5.18 -30.19 22.71
N PRO A 42 6.10 -31.18 22.66
CA PRO A 42 6.52 -31.93 23.85
C PRO A 42 7.16 -31.02 24.91
N PHE A 43 6.94 -31.34 26.19
CA PHE A 43 7.41 -30.54 27.33
C PHE A 43 8.92 -30.26 27.31
N ASP A 44 9.74 -31.24 26.90
CA ASP A 44 11.20 -31.08 26.85
C ASP A 44 11.63 -30.02 25.82
N VAL A 45 10.90 -29.93 24.70
CA VAL A 45 11.11 -28.92 23.66
C VAL A 45 10.65 -27.55 24.16
N VAL A 46 9.56 -27.48 24.94
CA VAL A 46 9.12 -26.23 25.59
C VAL A 46 10.18 -25.70 26.55
N ASN A 47 10.82 -26.55 27.35
CA ASN A 47 11.90 -26.13 28.25
C ASN A 47 13.12 -25.62 27.48
N PHE A 48 13.49 -26.30 26.38
CA PHE A 48 14.56 -25.83 25.50
C PHE A 48 14.22 -24.46 24.87
N LEU A 49 12.98 -24.27 24.42
CA LEU A 49 12.50 -23.00 23.87
C LEU A 49 12.47 -21.90 24.94
N ALA A 50 12.07 -22.19 26.18
CA ALA A 50 12.08 -21.23 27.28
C ALA A 50 13.49 -20.74 27.63
N LEU A 51 14.48 -21.66 27.67
CA LEU A 51 15.88 -21.31 27.86
C LEU A 51 16.42 -20.43 26.72
N ARG A 52 15.97 -20.68 25.48
CA ARG A 52 16.36 -19.88 24.32
C ARG A 52 15.64 -18.54 24.25
N HIS A 53 14.37 -18.48 24.64
CA HIS A 53 13.56 -17.26 24.74
C HIS A 53 14.07 -16.29 25.80
N GLY A 54 14.78 -16.77 26.83
CA GLY A 54 15.46 -15.89 27.79
C GLY A 54 16.41 -14.88 27.14
N TYR A 55 16.93 -15.18 25.95
CA TYR A 55 17.78 -14.28 25.15
C TYR A 55 17.01 -13.40 24.16
N ASP A 56 15.74 -13.74 23.86
CA ASP A 56 14.90 -13.08 22.84
C ASP A 56 13.98 -12.01 23.44
N LYS A 57 13.88 -11.94 24.77
CA LYS A 57 13.17 -10.87 25.49
C LYS A 57 13.74 -9.47 25.24
N LEU A 58 15.01 -9.37 24.85
CA LEU A 58 15.68 -8.09 24.60
C LEU A 58 15.11 -7.31 23.40
N THR A 59 14.40 -7.96 22.47
CA THR A 59 13.86 -7.31 21.26
C THR A 59 12.37 -7.00 21.36
N THR A 60 11.65 -7.55 22.34
CA THR A 60 10.20 -7.38 22.46
C THR A 60 9.72 -6.82 23.81
N ASP A 61 10.56 -6.80 24.85
CA ASP A 61 10.25 -6.18 26.15
C ASP A 61 10.70 -4.69 26.21
N GLY A 62 10.73 -3.99 25.07
CA GLY A 62 11.01 -2.55 24.98
C GLY A 62 9.93 -1.64 25.57
N ASP A 63 9.03 -2.17 26.40
CA ASP A 63 7.94 -1.45 27.05
C ASP A 63 7.97 -1.59 28.59
N SER A 64 9.05 -2.16 29.15
CA SER A 64 9.23 -2.23 30.60
C SER A 64 10.70 -2.06 31.00
N LEU A 65 11.12 -0.79 31.04
CA LEU A 65 12.20 -0.26 31.89
C LEU A 65 13.56 -0.98 31.79
N SER A 66 14.36 -0.58 30.80
CA SER A 66 15.77 -0.34 31.07
C SER A 66 16.11 1.05 30.55
N GLU A 67 16.41 1.95 31.49
CA GLU A 67 17.23 3.15 31.30
C GLU A 67 18.64 2.72 30.84
N GLN A 68 18.74 2.09 29.67
CA GLN A 68 19.99 2.08 28.94
C GLN A 68 20.14 3.49 28.38
N GLU A 69 21.14 4.20 28.91
CA GLU A 69 21.69 5.43 28.38
C GLU A 69 21.75 5.35 26.85
N ASN A 70 20.69 5.83 26.20
CA ASN A 70 20.74 6.21 24.82
C ASN A 70 21.64 7.45 24.82
N ASP A 71 22.92 7.23 24.56
CA ASP A 71 23.99 8.22 24.55
C ASP A 71 23.86 9.15 23.32
N TYR A 72 22.65 9.69 23.11
CA TYR A 72 22.39 10.80 22.23
C TYR A 72 22.65 12.07 23.03
N PRO A 73 23.60 12.93 22.61
CA PRO A 73 24.01 14.09 23.40
C PRO A 73 22.88 15.11 23.62
N TYR A 74 21.79 15.03 22.85
CA TYR A 74 20.60 15.85 22.99
C TYR A 74 19.36 15.01 22.69
N VAL A 75 18.39 15.00 23.60
CA VAL A 75 17.06 14.43 23.39
C VAL A 75 16.07 15.60 23.39
N GLU A 76 15.55 15.94 22.21
CA GLU A 76 14.52 16.96 22.05
C GLU A 76 13.14 16.29 22.03
N TYR A 77 12.30 16.67 22.98
CA TYR A 77 10.91 16.20 23.06
C TYR A 77 10.02 17.16 22.30
N PHE A 78 9.03 16.61 21.59
CA PHE A 78 7.95 17.43 21.06
C PHE A 78 7.14 18.04 22.20
N THR A 79 6.74 19.28 22.03
CA THR A 79 5.59 19.82 22.76
C THR A 79 4.33 19.06 22.34
N GLU A 80 3.30 19.06 23.20
CA GLU A 80 2.01 18.42 22.90
C GLU A 80 1.40 18.92 21.58
N GLN A 81 1.58 20.22 21.28
CA GLN A 81 1.12 20.83 20.04
C GLN A 81 1.87 20.30 18.81
N GLU A 82 3.19 20.19 18.90
CA GLU A 82 4.02 19.67 17.80
C GLU A 82 3.74 18.19 17.55
N TYR A 83 3.47 17.41 18.61
CA TYR A 83 3.10 16.01 18.47
C TYR A 83 1.76 15.86 17.75
N GLU A 84 0.75 16.65 18.12
CA GLU A 84 -0.55 16.63 17.44
C GLU A 84 -0.43 17.11 15.98
N GLU A 85 0.39 18.14 15.70
CA GLU A 85 0.69 18.52 14.32
C GLU A 85 1.38 17.42 13.54
N PHE A 86 2.38 16.77 14.13
CA PHE A 86 3.10 15.66 13.50
C PHE A 86 2.14 14.51 13.17
N LYS A 87 1.27 14.16 14.11
CA LYS A 87 0.20 13.17 13.92
C LYS A 87 -0.73 13.55 12.77
N LYS A 88 -1.17 14.81 12.68
CA LYS A 88 -1.97 15.32 11.56
C LYS A 88 -1.22 15.26 10.23
N ARG A 89 0.08 15.57 10.21
CA ARG A 89 0.92 15.48 9.01
C ARG A 89 1.05 14.05 8.50
N ILE A 90 1.05 13.05 9.37
CA ILE A 90 1.11 11.64 8.98
C ILE A 90 -0.26 11.11 8.54
N THR A 91 -1.34 11.51 9.22
CA THR A 91 -2.65 10.88 9.05
C THR A 91 -3.59 11.66 8.14
N GLU A 92 -3.73 12.96 8.36
CA GLU A 92 -4.74 13.81 7.70
C GLU A 92 -4.21 14.45 6.42
N TYR A 93 -2.97 14.95 6.44
CA TYR A 93 -2.43 15.73 5.33
C TYR A 93 -2.24 14.94 4.03
N PRO A 94 -1.85 13.64 4.05
CA PRO A 94 -1.75 12.85 2.83
C PRO A 94 -3.12 12.71 2.15
N PHE A 95 -4.16 12.43 2.94
CA PHE A 95 -5.53 12.32 2.44
C PHE A 95 -6.04 13.64 1.87
N LEU A 96 -5.79 14.74 2.57
CA LEU A 96 -6.16 16.08 2.10
C LEU A 96 -5.44 16.44 0.79
N LYS A 97 -4.15 16.11 0.69
CA LYS A 97 -3.36 16.33 -0.53
C LYS A 97 -3.89 15.52 -1.71
N GLU A 98 -4.25 14.27 -1.47
CA GLU A 98 -4.87 13.40 -2.49
C GLU A 98 -6.20 13.98 -2.98
N GLN A 99 -7.06 14.43 -2.06
CA GLN A 99 -8.34 15.06 -2.41
C GLN A 99 -8.15 16.34 -3.23
N ILE A 100 -7.15 17.16 -2.89
CA ILE A 100 -6.81 18.37 -3.67
C ILE A 100 -6.38 17.98 -5.08
N ASN A 101 -5.52 16.97 -5.24
CA ASN A 101 -5.05 16.52 -6.55
C ASN A 101 -6.22 16.01 -7.42
N ILE A 102 -7.09 15.17 -6.86
CA ILE A 102 -8.28 14.66 -7.57
C ILE A 102 -9.17 15.83 -8.03
N SER A 103 -9.37 16.83 -7.15
CA SER A 103 -10.17 18.01 -7.49
C SER A 103 -9.54 18.83 -8.62
N GLN A 104 -8.21 18.94 -8.65
CA GLN A 104 -7.48 19.65 -9.71
C GLN A 104 -7.60 18.93 -11.06
N GLU A 105 -7.44 17.60 -11.08
CA GLU A 105 -7.63 16.79 -12.30
C GLU A 105 -9.05 16.92 -12.84
N TYR A 106 -10.04 16.88 -11.95
CA TYR A 106 -11.44 17.07 -12.33
C TYR A 106 -11.68 18.46 -12.94
N LEU A 107 -11.17 19.52 -12.32
CA LEU A 107 -11.28 20.87 -12.86
C LEU A 107 -10.62 21.01 -14.24
N GLU A 108 -9.47 20.37 -14.45
CA GLU A 108 -8.79 20.41 -15.74
C GLU A 108 -9.60 19.68 -16.83
N SER A 109 -10.20 18.54 -16.48
CA SER A 109 -11.12 17.83 -17.39
C SER A 109 -12.32 18.69 -17.79
N LEU A 110 -12.90 19.44 -16.83
CA LEU A 110 -14.01 20.34 -17.09
C LEU A 110 -13.62 21.50 -18.00
N LYS A 111 -12.43 22.09 -17.81
CA LYS A 111 -11.92 23.14 -18.72
C LYS A 111 -11.79 22.62 -20.14
N SER A 112 -11.21 21.42 -20.31
CA SER A 112 -11.06 20.80 -21.62
C SER A 112 -12.42 20.56 -22.29
N GLN A 113 -13.42 20.09 -21.54
CA GLN A 113 -14.78 19.93 -22.05
C GLN A 113 -15.42 21.27 -22.48
N ILE A 114 -15.25 22.32 -21.68
CA ILE A 114 -15.74 23.67 -22.01
C ILE A 114 -15.09 24.19 -23.30
N GLU A 115 -13.79 24.00 -23.46
CA GLU A 115 -13.06 24.40 -24.66
C GLU A 115 -13.56 23.64 -25.90
N TYR A 116 -13.76 22.32 -25.78
CA TYR A 116 -14.37 21.50 -26.82
C TYR A 116 -15.76 22.01 -27.21
N PHE A 117 -16.63 22.27 -26.24
CA PHE A 117 -17.98 22.78 -26.50
C PHE A 117 -17.95 24.15 -27.15
N ARG A 118 -17.05 25.03 -26.72
CA ARG A 118 -16.87 26.35 -27.32
C ARG A 118 -16.45 26.24 -28.79
N MET A 119 -15.51 25.36 -29.10
CA MET A 119 -15.05 25.11 -30.46
C MET A 119 -16.16 24.50 -31.33
N SER A 120 -16.88 23.52 -30.79
CA SER A 120 -18.02 22.88 -31.46
C SER A 120 -19.13 23.88 -31.75
N TYR A 121 -19.44 24.76 -30.79
CA TYR A 121 -20.44 25.80 -30.95
C TYR A 121 -20.05 26.80 -32.04
N HIS A 122 -18.79 27.24 -32.07
CA HIS A 122 -18.31 28.13 -33.11
C HIS A 122 -18.43 27.49 -34.50
N ARG A 123 -18.04 26.22 -34.64
CA ARG A 123 -18.21 25.47 -35.88
C ARG A 123 -19.67 25.36 -36.31
N GLN A 124 -20.58 25.19 -35.34
CA GLN A 124 -22.01 25.16 -35.62
C GLN A 124 -22.52 26.51 -36.14
N LEU A 125 -22.04 27.62 -35.59
CA LEU A 125 -22.35 28.96 -36.11
C LEU A 125 -21.88 29.13 -37.55
N ASP A 126 -20.64 28.72 -37.87
CA ASP A 126 -20.11 28.80 -39.24
C ASP A 126 -20.95 27.99 -40.23
N ILE A 127 -21.45 26.82 -39.81
CA ILE A 127 -22.33 25.98 -40.63
C ILE A 127 -23.66 26.69 -40.86
N HIS A 128 -24.27 27.27 -39.82
CA HIS A 128 -25.53 28.01 -39.93
C HIS A 128 -25.39 29.22 -40.84
N GLU A 129 -24.29 29.97 -40.75
CA GLU A 129 -24.01 31.11 -41.62
C GLU A 129 -23.97 30.71 -43.10
N LYS A 130 -23.19 29.66 -43.43
CA LYS A 130 -23.13 29.11 -44.80
C LYS A 130 -24.47 28.60 -45.31
N LEU A 131 -25.28 28.02 -44.42
CA LEU A 131 -26.61 27.52 -44.79
C LEU A 131 -27.56 28.68 -45.09
N ILE A 132 -27.51 29.76 -44.31
CA ILE A 132 -28.25 30.99 -44.57
C ILE A 132 -27.83 31.61 -45.91
N GLU A 133 -26.53 31.67 -46.20
CA GLU A 133 -26.02 32.14 -47.50
C GLU A 133 -26.56 31.30 -48.65
N SER A 134 -26.46 29.96 -48.55
CA SER A 134 -26.99 29.05 -49.57
C SER A 134 -28.50 29.21 -49.79
N VAL A 135 -29.28 29.41 -48.72
CA VAL A 135 -30.72 29.68 -48.83
C VAL A 135 -30.98 31.02 -49.50
N LYS A 136 -30.23 32.07 -49.16
CA LYS A 136 -30.34 33.39 -49.82
C LYS A 136 -30.04 33.29 -51.32
N GLU A 137 -28.96 32.61 -51.68
CA GLU A 137 -28.59 32.36 -53.09
C GLU A 137 -29.69 31.60 -53.82
N ARG A 138 -30.21 30.52 -53.22
CA ARG A 138 -31.31 29.74 -53.80
C ARG A 138 -32.56 30.58 -54.00
N ASN A 139 -32.94 31.37 -52.99
CA ASN A 139 -34.10 32.26 -53.06
C ASN A 139 -33.92 33.33 -54.16
N PHE A 140 -32.71 33.85 -54.33
CA PHE A 140 -32.40 34.81 -55.39
C PHE A 140 -32.54 34.19 -56.77
N ILE A 141 -32.00 32.98 -56.97
CA ILE A 141 -32.14 32.22 -58.23
C ILE A 141 -33.63 31.94 -58.50
N GLU A 142 -34.37 31.48 -57.51
CA GLU A 142 -35.80 31.18 -57.67
C GLU A 142 -36.64 32.42 -57.99
N ALA A 143 -36.36 33.56 -57.35
CA ALA A 143 -37.02 34.83 -57.65
C ALA A 143 -36.71 35.31 -59.08
N LYS A 144 -35.46 35.16 -59.52
CA LYS A 144 -35.02 35.43 -60.91
C LYS A 144 -35.76 34.55 -61.90
N GLU A 145 -35.83 33.24 -61.67
CA GLU A 145 -36.51 32.28 -62.56
C GLU A 145 -38.02 32.53 -62.66
N LYS A 146 -38.65 32.98 -61.56
CA LYS A 146 -40.09 33.26 -61.51
C LYS A 146 -40.47 34.68 -61.95
N GLY A 147 -39.50 35.53 -62.27
CA GLY A 147 -39.75 36.93 -62.65
C GLY A 147 -40.32 37.78 -61.50
N LEU A 148 -39.99 37.43 -60.24
CA LEU A 148 -40.44 38.13 -59.04
C LEU A 148 -39.39 39.13 -58.52
N ASP A 149 -38.38 39.49 -59.33
CA ASP A 149 -37.22 40.32 -58.92
C ASP A 149 -37.42 41.84 -59.02
N HIS A 150 -38.68 42.29 -59.17
CA HIS A 150 -39.06 43.71 -59.29
C HIS A 150 -38.79 44.56 -58.04
#